data_AF-A0A6L2PL20-F1
#
_entry.id   AF-A0A6L2PL20-F1
#
_cell.length_a   1.000
_cell.length_b   1.000
_cell.length_c   1.000
_cell.angle_alpha   90.00
_cell.angle_beta   90.00
_cell.angle_gamma   90.00
#
_symmetry.space_group_name_H-M   'P 1'
#
loop_
_entity.id
_entity.type
_entity.pdbx_description
1 polymer ?
#
loop_
_entity_poly.entity_id
_entity_poly.type
_entity_poly.pdbx_seq_one_letter_code
_entity_poly.pdbx_strand_id
1 'polypeptide(L)'
;MLKTAFGDECLSRARTFAWFKKIMEGQTSADDNPRSGRPSTRRNNHSVTRVRELIHANRRLTVREISAEAFISYGTCEAILTEN
;
A
#
# COMPACT_ATOMS: atom_id res chain seq x y z
N MET A 1 9.90 -21.85 30.22
CA MET A 1 8.58 -22.19 29.63
C MET A 1 8.64 -22.19 28.11
N LEU A 2 8.67 -21.05 27.41
CA LEU A 2 8.72 -21.09 25.93
C LEU A 2 9.98 -21.77 25.38
N LYS A 3 11.18 -21.46 25.88
CA LYS A 3 12.41 -22.19 25.52
C LYS A 3 12.38 -23.67 25.91
N THR A 4 11.63 -24.02 26.94
CA THR A 4 11.46 -25.41 27.37
C THR A 4 10.59 -26.20 26.39
N ALA A 5 9.56 -25.56 25.81
CA ALA A 5 8.64 -26.18 24.87
C ALA A 5 9.13 -26.13 23.41
N PHE A 6 9.80 -25.04 23.02
CA PHE A 6 10.17 -24.75 21.63
C PHE A 6 11.69 -24.67 21.38
N GLY A 7 12.51 -24.95 22.40
CA GLY A 7 13.97 -24.94 22.26
C GLY A 7 14.50 -23.61 21.74
N ASP A 8 15.42 -23.68 20.77
CA ASP A 8 16.05 -22.52 20.15
C ASP A 8 15.20 -21.87 19.04
N GLU A 9 14.09 -22.51 18.62
CA GLU A 9 13.10 -21.90 17.71
C GLU A 9 12.15 -20.94 18.44
N CYS A 10 12.26 -20.85 19.77
CA CYS A 10 11.51 -19.93 20.60
C CYS A 10 11.75 -18.46 20.21
N LEU A 11 10.69 -17.65 20.25
CA LEU A 11 10.80 -16.20 20.17
C LEU A 11 11.75 -15.65 21.24
N SER A 12 12.48 -14.59 20.88
CA SER A 12 13.27 -13.85 21.87
C SER A 12 12.38 -13.26 22.96
N ARG A 13 12.92 -13.11 24.17
CA ARG A 13 12.20 -12.56 25.33
C ARG A 13 11.49 -11.25 25.00
N ALA A 14 12.15 -10.33 24.30
CA ALA A 14 11.56 -9.05 23.88
C ALA A 14 10.34 -9.22 22.97
N ARG A 15 10.40 -10.14 22.00
CA ARG A 15 9.27 -10.43 21.09
C ARG A 15 8.10 -11.06 21.84
N THR A 16 8.38 -11.95 22.80
CA THR A 16 7.34 -12.54 23.66
C THR A 16 6.58 -11.47 24.45
N PHE A 17 7.29 -10.54 25.10
CA PHE A 17 6.62 -9.47 25.86
C PHE A 17 5.83 -8.51 24.97
N ALA A 18 6.33 -8.20 23.77
CA ALA A 18 5.59 -7.40 22.80
C ALA A 18 4.27 -8.07 22.38
N TRP A 19 4.28 -9.37 22.12
CA TRP A 19 3.07 -10.14 21.83
C TRP A 19 2.12 -10.23 23.03
N PHE A 20 2.64 -10.46 24.23
CA PHE A 20 1.84 -10.47 25.45
C PHE A 20 1.09 -9.15 25.66
N LYS A 21 1.76 -8.02 25.44
CA LYS A 21 1.14 -6.69 25.50
C LYS A 21 0.01 -6.55 24.48
N LYS A 22 0.22 -6.94 23.22
CA LYS A 22 -0.81 -6.88 22.17
C LYS A 22 -2.05 -7.70 22.53
N ILE A 23 -1.86 -8.89 23.09
CA ILE A 23 -2.97 -9.76 23.54
C ILE A 23 -3.75 -9.07 24.67
N MET A 24 -3.06 -8.46 25.64
CA MET A 24 -3.70 -7.70 26.71
C MET A 24 -4.44 -6.45 26.20
N GLU A 25 -3.99 -5.86 25.09
CA GLU A 25 -4.64 -4.74 24.41
C GLU A 25 -5.81 -5.19 23.49
N GLY A 26 -6.15 -6.49 23.49
CA GLY A 26 -7.31 -7.02 22.77
C GLY A 26 -7.01 -7.50 21.34
N GLN A 27 -5.74 -7.57 20.94
CA GLN A 27 -5.38 -8.17 19.65
C GLN A 27 -5.57 -9.70 19.71
N THR A 28 -6.53 -10.20 18.93
CA THR A 28 -6.89 -11.62 18.86
C THR A 28 -6.30 -12.35 17.65
N SER A 29 -5.95 -11.63 16.58
CA SER A 29 -5.32 -12.22 15.40
C SER A 29 -3.80 -12.33 15.55
N ALA A 30 -3.26 -13.46 15.10
CA ALA A 30 -1.84 -13.73 14.96
C ALA A 30 -1.26 -13.24 13.62
N ASP A 31 -2.10 -12.79 12.70
CA ASP A 31 -1.67 -12.29 11.40
C ASP A 31 -0.89 -10.97 11.52
N ASP A 32 -0.02 -10.74 10.54
CA ASP A 32 0.68 -9.47 10.41
C ASP A 32 -0.33 -8.35 10.11
N ASN A 33 -0.13 -7.20 10.75
CA ASN A 33 -0.80 -5.97 10.35
C ASN A 33 -0.43 -5.61 8.90
N PRO A 34 -1.28 -4.84 8.19
CA PRO A 34 -0.94 -4.33 6.87
C PRO A 34 0.46 -3.71 6.87
N ARG A 35 1.36 -4.29 6.09
CA ARG A 35 2.72 -3.76 5.96
C ARG A 35 2.64 -2.45 5.20
N SER A 36 3.31 -1.42 5.70
CA SER A 36 3.55 -0.22 4.91
C SER A 36 4.40 -0.61 3.70
N GLY A 37 3.73 -0.82 2.57
CA GLY A 37 4.40 -1.00 1.29
C GLY A 37 5.21 0.24 0.93
N ARG A 38 6.07 0.13 -0.09
CA ARG A 38 6.76 1.29 -0.64
C ARG A 38 5.70 2.31 -1.12
N PRO A 39 5.73 3.57 -0.66
CA PRO A 39 4.87 4.61 -1.22
C PRO A 39 5.16 4.71 -2.72
N SER A 40 4.14 4.57 -3.57
CA SER A 40 4.29 4.79 -4.99
C SER A 40 4.47 6.29 -5.23
N THR A 41 5.72 6.73 -5.31
CA THR A 41 6.09 8.15 -5.49
C THR A 41 5.69 8.72 -6.85
N ARG A 42 5.09 7.94 -7.76
CA ARG A 42 4.66 8.42 -9.08
C ARG A 42 3.29 9.09 -9.11
N ARG A 43 2.39 8.80 -8.16
CA ARG A 43 1.08 9.46 -8.09
C ARG A 43 1.16 10.67 -7.17
N ASN A 44 1.02 11.86 -7.74
CA ASN A 44 0.79 13.09 -7.00
C ASN A 44 -0.66 13.57 -7.26
N ASN A 45 -1.22 14.38 -6.36
CA ASN A 45 -2.58 14.87 -6.52
C ASN A 45 -2.75 15.70 -7.80
N HIS A 46 -1.72 16.42 -8.22
CA HIS A 46 -1.76 17.26 -9.43
C HIS A 46 -2.00 16.42 -10.71
N SER A 47 -1.24 15.34 -10.89
CA SER A 47 -1.35 14.41 -12.02
C SER A 47 -2.71 13.71 -12.01
N VAL A 48 -3.24 13.35 -10.83
CA VAL A 48 -4.59 12.77 -10.71
C VAL A 48 -5.66 13.77 -11.17
N THR A 49 -5.59 15.01 -10.68
CA THR A 49 -6.52 16.08 -11.09
C THR A 49 -6.46 16.33 -12.58
N ARG A 50 -5.25 16.47 -13.14
CA ARG A 50 -5.06 16.72 -14.59
C ARG A 50 -5.65 15.60 -15.45
N VAL A 51 -5.41 14.33 -15.09
CA VAL A 51 -6.00 13.18 -15.79
C VAL A 51 -7.53 13.23 -15.74
N ARG A 52 -8.12 13.56 -14.58
CA ARG A 52 -9.59 13.67 -14.44
C ARG A 52 -10.18 14.78 -15.32
N GLU A 53 -9.53 15.94 -15.37
CA GLU A 53 -9.94 17.07 -16.22
C GLU A 53 -9.96 16.69 -17.71
N LEU A 54 -8.91 16.00 -18.19
CA LEU A 54 -8.80 15.57 -19.58
C LEU A 54 -9.93 14.59 -19.97
N ILE A 55 -10.25 13.65 -19.10
CA ILE A 55 -11.36 12.70 -19.33
C ILE A 55 -12.71 13.42 -19.30
N HIS A 56 -12.89 14.40 -18.39
CA HIS A 56 -14.11 15.18 -18.32
C HIS A 56 -14.32 16.04 -19.57
N ALA A 57 -13.24 16.59 -20.14
CA ALA A 57 -13.28 17.32 -21.39
C ALA A 57 -13.53 16.40 -22.60
N ASN A 58 -12.88 15.23 -22.66
CA ASN A 58 -13.06 14.27 -23.75
C ASN A 58 -12.84 12.82 -23.29
N ARG A 59 -13.93 12.07 -23.16
CA ARG A 59 -13.93 10.66 -22.75
C ARG A 59 -13.42 9.69 -23.82
N ARG A 60 -13.13 10.16 -25.04
CA ARG A 60 -12.61 9.31 -26.14
C ARG A 60 -11.09 9.30 -26.23
N LEU A 61 -10.39 10.06 -25.38
CA LEU A 61 -8.93 10.07 -25.34
C LEU A 61 -8.38 8.70 -24.93
N THR A 62 -7.35 8.26 -25.61
CA THR A 62 -6.59 7.05 -25.29
C THR A 62 -5.63 7.30 -24.13
N VAL A 63 -5.23 6.23 -23.43
CA VAL A 63 -4.23 6.31 -22.34
C VAL A 63 -2.93 6.97 -22.81
N ARG A 64 -2.52 6.75 -24.07
CA ARG A 64 -1.32 7.39 -24.65
C ARG A 64 -1.48 8.90 -24.75
N GLU A 65 -2.60 9.38 -25.28
CA GLU A 65 -2.88 10.82 -25.42
C GLU A 65 -2.96 11.50 -24.04
N ILE A 66 -3.68 10.89 -23.09
CA ILE A 66 -3.79 11.41 -21.72
C ILE A 66 -2.41 11.45 -21.05
N SER A 67 -1.60 10.40 -21.21
CA SER A 67 -0.26 10.36 -20.61
C SER A 67 0.68 11.44 -21.16
N ALA A 68 0.59 11.72 -22.46
CA ALA A 68 1.36 12.77 -23.11
C ALA A 68 0.92 14.16 -22.63
N GLU A 69 -0.39 14.41 -22.57
CA GLU A 69 -0.98 15.69 -22.18
C GLU A 69 -0.86 15.98 -20.67
N ALA A 70 -0.84 14.93 -19.84
CA ALA A 70 -0.63 15.05 -18.40
C ALA A 70 0.85 14.96 -17.98
N PHE A 71 1.78 14.80 -18.93
CA PHE A 71 3.22 14.65 -18.71
C PHE A 71 3.58 13.55 -17.69
N ILE A 72 2.91 12.41 -17.77
CA ILE A 72 3.13 11.24 -16.90
C ILE A 72 3.43 10.00 -17.71
N SER A 73 4.02 8.99 -17.06
CA SER A 73 4.24 7.71 -17.72
C SER A 73 2.92 6.99 -18.01
N TYR A 74 2.88 6.22 -19.10
CA TYR A 74 1.73 5.39 -19.47
C TYR A 74 1.20 4.56 -18.29
N GLY A 75 2.08 3.82 -17.60
CA GLY A 75 1.67 2.98 -16.47
C GLY A 75 1.14 3.77 -15.27
N THR A 76 1.58 5.01 -15.09
CA THR A 76 0.98 5.90 -14.07
C THR A 76 -0.40 6.37 -14.49
N CYS A 77 -0.58 6.71 -15.77
CA CYS A 77 -1.89 7.07 -16.31
C CYS A 77 -2.87 5.90 -16.19
N GLU A 78 -2.45 4.70 -16.57
CA GLU A 78 -3.25 3.47 -16.46
C GLU A 78 -3.65 3.20 -15.00
N ALA A 79 -2.69 3.24 -14.06
CA ALA A 79 -2.98 3.07 -12.64
C ALA A 79 -3.97 4.11 -12.08
N ILE A 80 -3.88 5.38 -12.51
CA ILE A 80 -4.83 6.43 -12.11
C ILE A 80 -6.24 6.15 -12.68
N LEU A 81 -6.33 5.56 -13.87
CA LEU A 81 -7.62 5.25 -14.53
C LEU A 81 -8.29 4.00 -13.96
N THR A 82 -7.52 3.03 -13.45
CA THR A 82 -8.04 1.73 -13.00
C THR A 82 -8.20 1.60 -11.49
N GLU A 83 -7.50 2.41 -10.69
CA GLU A 83 -7.65 2.40 -9.23
C GLU A 83 -8.72 3.41 -8.79
N ASN A 84 -9.75 2.92 -8.09
CA ASN A 84 -10.84 3.73 -7.51
C ASN A 84 -10.40 4.52 -6.27
#